data_AF-A0A7S2WB72-F1
#
_entry.id   AF-A0A7S2WB72-F1
#
_cell.length_a   1.000
_cell.length_b   1.000
_cell.length_c   1.000
_cell.angle_alpha   90.00
_cell.angle_beta   90.00
_cell.angle_gamma   90.00
#
_symmetry.space_group_name_H-M   'P 1'
#
loop_
_entity.id
_entity.type
_entity.pdbx_description
1 polymer ?
#
loop_
_entity_poly.entity_id
_entity_poly.type
_entity_poly.pdbx_seq_one_letter_code
_entity_poly.pdbx_strand_id
1 'polypeptide(L)'
;MQARMRCNMSSLSAVERAKFMFDLNGFIVVRGVLSPEQVKAANDGINAHKFHERVGGTRNSDRGTLFEGDSKTGRFDMAGMLGWEGEHKNVFREMLAHPKLVPYIDMLVGKGYRLDHSPLVLAQEKGSEGFKLHGGSLRPDTGEFIPSLQYVCKNGGMYNTLIGVSYQLTDHNPGDGGFAVVKGSHKINFAPSTAMLNCTDADFF
;
A
#
# COMPACT_ATOMS: atom_id res chain seq x y z
N MET A 1 26.39 -0.14 -39.19
CA MET A 1 26.55 -1.21 -38.19
C MET A 1 25.92 -0.71 -36.88
N GLN A 2 24.61 -0.87 -36.70
CA GLN A 2 23.91 -0.44 -35.49
C GLN A 2 24.07 -1.51 -34.40
N ALA A 3 24.92 -1.24 -33.42
CA ALA A 3 24.94 -2.04 -32.19
C ALA A 3 23.64 -1.78 -31.42
N ARG A 4 22.65 -2.67 -31.59
CA ARG A 4 21.54 -2.76 -30.65
C ARG A 4 22.11 -3.19 -29.30
N MET A 5 22.23 -2.24 -28.39
CA MET A 5 22.49 -2.50 -26.98
C MET A 5 21.30 -3.30 -26.43
N ARG A 6 21.37 -4.63 -26.52
CA ARG A 6 20.43 -5.51 -25.83
C ARG A 6 20.74 -5.37 -24.34
N CYS A 7 19.89 -4.65 -23.61
CA CYS A 7 19.89 -4.69 -22.15
C CYS A 7 19.68 -6.16 -21.75
N ASN A 8 20.74 -6.82 -21.29
CA ASN A 8 20.68 -8.20 -20.87
C ASN A 8 19.96 -8.26 -19.52
N MET A 9 18.63 -8.36 -19.53
CA MET A 9 17.81 -8.42 -18.30
C MET A 9 18.11 -9.66 -17.42
N SER A 10 18.99 -10.57 -17.86
CA SER A 10 19.30 -11.82 -17.17
C SER A 10 20.20 -11.69 -15.92
N SER A 11 20.72 -10.49 -15.59
CA SER A 11 21.60 -10.31 -14.41
C SER A 11 21.28 -9.11 -13.51
N LEU A 12 20.05 -8.58 -13.53
CA LEU A 12 19.66 -7.54 -12.57
C LEU A 12 19.46 -8.15 -11.17
N SER A 13 19.87 -7.42 -10.13
CA SER A 13 19.50 -7.73 -8.74
C SER A 13 17.98 -7.66 -8.55
N ALA A 14 17.47 -8.28 -7.48
CA ALA A 14 16.04 -8.19 -7.15
C ALA A 14 15.57 -6.74 -6.97
N VAL A 15 16.41 -5.89 -6.38
CA VAL A 15 16.14 -4.45 -6.18
C VAL A 15 16.11 -3.70 -7.52
N GLU A 16 17.03 -3.98 -8.45
CA GLU A 16 17.00 -3.32 -9.77
C GLU A 16 15.78 -3.72 -10.61
N ARG A 17 15.33 -4.98 -10.54
CA ARG A 17 14.06 -5.37 -11.16
C ARG A 17 12.89 -4.65 -10.50
N ALA A 18 12.87 -4.61 -9.17
CA ALA A 18 11.82 -3.91 -8.42
C ALA A 18 11.78 -2.42 -8.75
N LYS A 19 12.93 -1.77 -8.96
CA LYS A 19 13.02 -0.38 -9.42
C LYS A 19 12.24 -0.13 -10.70
N PHE A 20 12.51 -0.94 -11.72
CA PHE A 20 11.82 -0.86 -13.00
C PHE A 20 10.31 -1.14 -12.85
N MET A 21 9.96 -2.16 -12.07
CA MET A 21 8.56 -2.53 -11.84
C MET A 21 7.79 -1.49 -11.03
N PHE A 22 8.43 -0.81 -10.08
CA PHE A 22 7.83 0.27 -9.32
C PHE A 22 7.55 1.47 -10.21
N ASP A 23 8.53 1.91 -11.01
CA ASP A 23 8.32 3.00 -11.97
C ASP A 23 7.17 2.67 -12.94
N LEU A 24 7.07 1.43 -13.43
CA LEU A 24 5.99 1.05 -14.34
C LEU A 24 4.61 1.02 -13.67
N ASN A 25 4.51 0.44 -12.47
CA ASN A 25 3.21 0.08 -11.88
C ASN A 25 2.77 0.98 -10.72
N GLY A 26 3.70 1.67 -10.06
CA GLY A 26 3.48 2.39 -8.79
C GLY A 26 3.51 1.52 -7.54
N PHE A 27 3.81 0.23 -7.67
CA PHE A 27 3.95 -0.69 -6.55
C PHE A 27 4.86 -1.87 -6.91
N ILE A 28 5.33 -2.57 -5.87
CA ILE A 28 6.04 -3.85 -5.97
C ILE A 28 5.55 -4.80 -4.89
N VAL A 29 5.71 -6.10 -5.13
CA VAL A 29 5.45 -7.14 -4.13
C VAL A 29 6.77 -7.81 -3.78
N VAL A 30 7.17 -7.73 -2.51
CA VAL A 30 8.35 -8.41 -1.97
C VAL A 30 7.88 -9.63 -1.17
N ARG A 31 8.17 -10.83 -1.68
CA ARG A 31 7.72 -12.09 -1.06
C ARG A 31 8.69 -12.58 -0.01
N GLY A 32 8.18 -13.31 0.99
CA GLY A 32 8.99 -13.97 2.01
C GLY A 32 9.77 -12.99 2.89
N VAL A 33 9.20 -11.80 3.14
CA VAL A 33 9.79 -10.82 4.06
C VAL A 33 9.80 -11.39 5.48
N LEU A 34 8.60 -11.69 6.00
CA LEU A 34 8.40 -12.29 7.32
C LEU A 34 8.50 -13.81 7.26
N SER A 35 9.04 -14.41 8.32
CA SER A 35 8.96 -15.87 8.54
C SER A 35 7.59 -16.26 9.10
N PRO A 36 7.21 -17.55 9.02
CA PRO A 36 5.99 -18.05 9.66
C PRO A 36 5.89 -17.71 11.15
N GLU A 37 7.02 -17.74 11.86
CA GLU A 37 7.09 -17.40 13.30
C GLU A 37 6.85 -15.91 13.54
N GLN A 38 7.38 -15.04 12.69
CA GLN A 38 7.11 -13.60 12.76
C GLN A 38 5.64 -13.28 12.44
N VAL A 39 5.06 -13.96 11.44
CA VAL A 39 3.62 -13.84 11.14
C VAL A 39 2.79 -14.31 12.33
N LYS A 40 3.14 -15.45 12.93
CA LYS A 40 2.45 -15.95 14.13
C LYS A 40 2.56 -14.96 15.28
N ALA A 41 3.75 -14.45 15.59
CA ALA A 41 3.95 -13.49 16.68
C ALA A 41 3.15 -12.19 16.47
N ALA A 42 3.06 -11.69 15.23
CA ALA A 42 2.25 -10.53 14.90
C ALA A 42 0.75 -10.82 15.12
N ASN A 43 0.27 -11.97 14.65
CA ASN A 43 -1.13 -12.38 14.84
C ASN A 43 -1.46 -12.64 16.32
N ASP A 44 -0.58 -13.27 17.09
CA ASP A 44 -0.76 -13.46 18.54
C ASP A 44 -0.89 -12.09 19.24
N GLY A 45 -0.03 -11.12 18.87
CA GLY A 45 -0.10 -9.76 19.38
C GLY A 45 -1.41 -9.05 19.01
N ILE A 46 -1.87 -9.18 17.76
CA ILE A 46 -3.15 -8.63 17.31
C ILE A 46 -4.33 -9.25 18.07
N ASN A 47 -4.35 -10.57 18.19
CA ASN A 47 -5.43 -11.30 18.86
C ASN A 47 -5.52 -11.01 20.37
N ALA A 48 -4.42 -10.55 20.98
CA ALA A 48 -4.41 -10.10 22.37
C ALA A 48 -5.02 -8.70 22.57
N HIS A 49 -5.32 -7.97 21.49
CA HIS A 49 -5.87 -6.62 21.52
C HIS A 49 -7.22 -6.53 20.81
N LYS A 50 -7.94 -5.42 21.01
CA LYS A 50 -9.31 -5.25 20.48
C LYS A 50 -9.32 -4.37 19.23
N PHE A 51 -9.94 -4.89 18.18
CA PHE A 51 -10.27 -4.09 17.00
C PHE A 51 -11.40 -3.10 17.29
N HIS A 52 -11.39 -2.01 16.52
CA HIS A 52 -12.51 -1.10 16.41
C HIS A 52 -13.14 -1.25 15.02
N GLU A 53 -14.43 -1.53 14.96
CA GLU A 53 -15.18 -1.61 13.72
C GLU A 53 -15.65 -0.21 13.27
N ARG A 54 -15.40 0.13 12.01
CA ARG A 54 -15.82 1.39 11.40
C ARG A 54 -17.20 1.23 10.75
N VAL A 55 -18.21 1.83 11.36
CA VAL A 55 -19.61 1.77 10.91
C VAL A 55 -20.22 3.16 10.77
N GLY A 56 -21.35 3.27 10.06
CA GLY A 56 -22.06 4.54 9.87
C GLY A 56 -21.21 5.58 9.12
N GLY A 57 -21.07 6.78 9.68
CA GLY A 57 -20.35 7.89 9.04
C GLY A 57 -18.82 7.73 8.94
N THR A 58 -18.24 6.68 9.52
CA THR A 58 -16.79 6.39 9.41
C THR A 58 -16.48 5.35 8.35
N ARG A 59 -17.46 4.99 7.51
CA ARG A 59 -17.33 4.11 6.36
C ARG A 59 -16.56 4.79 5.23
N ASN A 60 -15.83 4.00 4.44
CA ASN A 60 -14.94 4.51 3.38
C ASN A 60 -15.51 4.36 1.97
N SER A 61 -16.57 3.57 1.79
CA SER A 61 -17.29 3.48 0.53
C SER A 61 -18.73 3.96 0.66
N ASP A 62 -19.29 4.42 -0.47
CA ASP A 62 -20.68 4.87 -0.54
C ASP A 62 -21.58 3.71 -0.99
N ARG A 63 -22.88 3.78 -0.67
CA ARG A 63 -23.88 2.83 -1.16
C ARG A 63 -23.98 2.89 -2.69
N GLY A 64 -24.18 1.73 -3.31
CA GLY A 64 -24.26 1.54 -4.75
C GLY A 64 -22.91 1.58 -5.47
N THR A 65 -21.79 1.59 -4.74
CA THR A 65 -20.44 1.56 -5.33
C THR A 65 -19.92 0.14 -5.43
N LEU A 66 -18.97 -0.11 -6.34
CA LEU A 66 -18.36 -1.44 -6.51
C LEU A 66 -17.72 -1.99 -5.22
N PHE A 67 -17.32 -1.11 -4.31
CA PHE A 67 -16.64 -1.46 -3.05
C PHE A 67 -17.51 -1.24 -1.80
N GLU A 68 -18.84 -1.21 -1.94
CA GLU A 68 -19.76 -0.96 -0.82
C GLU A 68 -19.76 -2.06 0.27
N GLY A 69 -19.39 -3.30 -0.09
CA GLY A 69 -19.55 -4.46 0.78
C GLY A 69 -21.01 -4.88 0.90
N ASP A 70 -21.47 -5.26 2.10
CA ASP A 70 -22.87 -5.59 2.40
C ASP A 70 -23.67 -4.40 2.99
N SER A 71 -23.06 -3.22 3.04
CA SER A 71 -23.58 -2.00 3.68
C SER A 71 -23.88 -2.13 5.18
N LYS A 72 -23.41 -3.18 5.86
CA LYS A 72 -23.64 -3.47 7.29
C LYS A 72 -22.32 -3.64 8.03
N THR A 73 -21.48 -4.55 7.54
CA THR A 73 -20.19 -4.93 8.11
C THR A 73 -19.16 -3.86 7.79
N GLY A 74 -18.51 -3.33 8.82
CA GLY A 74 -17.48 -2.32 8.70
C GLY A 74 -16.10 -2.90 8.41
N ARG A 75 -15.14 -2.00 8.14
CA ARG A 75 -13.72 -2.33 8.23
C ARG A 75 -13.30 -2.34 9.70
N PHE A 76 -12.41 -3.25 10.08
CA PHE A 76 -11.81 -3.28 11.40
C PHE A 76 -10.42 -2.64 11.38
N ASP A 77 -10.14 -1.76 12.34
CA ASP A 77 -8.80 -1.23 12.54
C ASP A 77 -8.35 -1.21 13.99
N MET A 78 -7.03 -1.25 14.15
CA MET A 78 -6.35 -1.26 15.44
C MET A 78 -5.05 -0.48 15.33
N ALA A 79 -4.75 0.31 16.36
CA ALA A 79 -3.57 1.18 16.42
C ALA A 79 -2.73 0.88 17.67
N GLY A 80 -1.59 1.55 17.79
CA GLY A 80 -0.78 1.54 19.00
C GLY A 80 0.17 0.35 19.14
N MET A 81 0.28 -0.52 18.14
CA MET A 81 1.13 -1.73 18.19
C MET A 81 2.60 -1.48 18.48
N LEU A 82 3.11 -0.29 18.18
CA LEU A 82 4.49 0.10 18.52
C LEU A 82 4.69 0.39 20.01
N GLY A 83 3.59 0.59 20.76
CA GLY A 83 3.57 0.96 22.17
C GLY A 83 2.86 -0.06 23.07
N TRP A 84 2.43 -1.21 22.56
CA TRP A 84 1.81 -2.25 23.38
C TRP A 84 2.74 -2.76 24.50
N GLU A 85 2.12 -3.21 25.60
CA GLU A 85 2.84 -3.75 26.74
C GLU A 85 3.45 -5.13 26.42
N GLY A 86 4.52 -5.47 27.15
CA GLY A 86 5.22 -6.75 26.98
C GLY A 86 5.87 -6.93 25.60
N GLU A 87 5.91 -8.16 25.12
CA GLU A 87 6.66 -8.56 23.91
C GLU A 87 5.91 -8.33 22.60
N HIS A 88 4.58 -8.10 22.63
CA HIS A 88 3.76 -8.00 21.42
C HIS A 88 4.17 -6.84 20.49
N LYS A 89 4.78 -5.78 21.03
CA LYS A 89 5.30 -4.65 20.24
C LYS A 89 6.57 -4.97 19.44
N ASN A 90 7.34 -5.98 19.85
CA ASN A 90 8.70 -6.19 19.34
C ASN A 90 8.69 -6.55 17.85
N VAL A 91 7.81 -7.47 17.45
CA VAL A 91 7.68 -7.88 16.03
C VAL A 91 7.30 -6.69 15.13
N PHE A 92 6.41 -5.80 15.55
CA PHE A 92 6.03 -4.61 14.76
C PHE A 92 7.15 -3.57 14.69
N ARG A 93 7.94 -3.42 15.76
CA ARG A 93 9.12 -2.54 15.76
C ARG A 93 10.22 -3.07 14.84
N GLU A 94 10.43 -4.38 14.81
CA GLU A 94 11.37 -5.03 13.88
C GLU A 94 10.95 -4.85 12.42
N MET A 95 9.63 -4.86 12.14
CA MET A 95 9.12 -4.60 10.79
C MET A 95 9.52 -3.22 10.26
N LEU A 96 9.57 -2.17 11.11
CA LEU A 96 9.84 -0.78 10.68
C LEU A 96 11.14 -0.62 9.87
N ALA A 97 12.15 -1.44 10.15
CA ALA A 97 13.43 -1.44 9.45
C ALA A 97 13.88 -2.87 9.09
N HIS A 98 12.94 -3.70 8.63
CA HIS A 98 13.24 -5.10 8.33
C HIS A 98 14.36 -5.24 7.28
N PRO A 99 15.45 -6.01 7.54
CA PRO A 99 16.63 -6.06 6.67
C PRO A 99 16.35 -6.43 5.21
N LYS A 100 15.32 -7.26 4.96
CA LYS A 100 14.89 -7.61 3.59
C LYS A 100 14.18 -6.46 2.86
N LEU A 101 13.60 -5.48 3.55
CA LEU A 101 12.89 -4.35 2.94
C LEU A 101 13.72 -3.07 2.87
N VAL A 102 14.64 -2.85 3.82
CA VAL A 102 15.49 -1.65 3.86
C VAL A 102 16.11 -1.31 2.49
N PRO A 103 16.70 -2.25 1.72
CA PRO A 103 17.27 -1.92 0.41
C PRO A 103 16.24 -1.39 -0.61
N TYR A 104 14.98 -1.83 -0.53
CA TYR A 104 13.91 -1.35 -1.39
C TYR A 104 13.42 0.03 -0.94
N ILE A 105 13.29 0.25 0.38
CA ILE A 105 12.89 1.54 0.95
C ILE A 105 13.95 2.61 0.64
N ASP A 106 15.23 2.30 0.86
CA ASP A 106 16.36 3.17 0.54
C ASP A 106 16.36 3.57 -0.95
N MET A 107 16.01 2.63 -1.83
CA MET A 107 15.90 2.88 -3.27
C MET A 107 14.69 3.77 -3.63
N LEU A 108 13.58 3.67 -2.91
CA LEU A 108 12.33 4.39 -3.21
C LEU A 108 12.30 5.82 -2.65
N VAL A 109 12.62 5.97 -1.36
CA VAL A 109 12.45 7.24 -0.61
C VAL A 109 13.79 7.79 -0.10
N GLY A 110 14.87 6.99 -0.15
CA GLY A 110 16.20 7.40 0.28
C GLY A 110 16.58 6.88 1.67
N LYS A 111 17.88 6.96 1.96
CA LYS A 111 18.45 6.58 3.26
C LYS A 111 18.01 7.52 4.36
N GLY A 112 17.78 6.97 5.56
CA GLY A 112 17.35 7.76 6.72
C GLY A 112 15.86 8.13 6.66
N TYR A 113 15.05 7.31 5.98
CA TYR A 113 13.60 7.45 5.97
C TYR A 113 13.05 7.50 7.40
N ARG A 114 11.96 8.24 7.57
CA ARG A 114 11.23 8.34 8.82
C ARG A 114 9.82 7.82 8.63
N LEU A 115 9.22 7.41 9.74
CA LEU A 115 7.80 7.14 9.77
C LEU A 115 7.02 8.46 9.62
N ASP A 116 6.02 8.47 8.74
CA ASP A 116 5.14 9.63 8.55
C ASP A 116 4.07 9.69 9.66
N HIS A 117 3.44 8.55 9.95
CA HIS A 117 2.46 8.37 11.02
C HIS A 117 2.52 6.94 11.58
N SER A 118 1.99 6.74 12.80
CA SER A 118 1.96 5.42 13.43
C SER A 118 1.21 4.39 12.57
N PRO A 119 1.70 3.14 12.47
CA PRO A 119 1.04 2.11 11.67
C PRO A 119 -0.34 1.74 12.21
N LEU A 120 -1.15 1.17 11.32
CA LEU A 120 -2.47 0.64 11.61
C LEU A 120 -2.54 -0.82 11.17
N VAL A 121 -3.18 -1.67 11.97
CA VAL A 121 -3.64 -2.99 11.51
C VAL A 121 -5.01 -2.79 10.90
N LEU A 122 -5.19 -3.31 9.70
CA LEU A 122 -6.48 -3.39 9.03
C LEU A 122 -6.89 -4.85 8.96
N ALA A 123 -8.14 -5.13 9.33
CA ALA A 123 -8.77 -6.43 9.18
C ALA A 123 -10.13 -6.27 8.50
N GLN A 124 -10.54 -7.31 7.79
CA GLN A 124 -11.79 -7.38 7.06
C GLN A 124 -12.46 -8.70 7.38
N GLU A 125 -13.79 -8.69 7.36
CA GLU A 125 -14.62 -9.88 7.46
C GLU A 125 -15.46 -10.01 6.18
N LYS A 126 -16.13 -11.15 6.00
CA LYS A 126 -17.05 -11.32 4.89
C LYS A 126 -18.12 -10.23 4.92
N GLY A 127 -18.24 -9.48 3.81
CA GLY A 127 -19.21 -8.39 3.67
C GLY A 127 -18.66 -7.03 4.08
N SER A 128 -17.45 -6.94 4.63
CA SER A 128 -16.81 -5.64 4.89
C SER A 128 -16.69 -4.82 3.60
N GLU A 129 -16.82 -3.50 3.75
CA GLU A 129 -16.54 -2.56 2.67
C GLU A 129 -15.07 -2.59 2.21
N GLY A 130 -14.87 -2.20 0.97
CA GLY A 130 -13.57 -1.73 0.50
C GLY A 130 -13.33 -0.26 0.85
N PHE A 131 -12.65 0.44 -0.04
CA PHE A 131 -12.31 1.85 0.10
C PHE A 131 -12.47 2.51 -1.28
N LYS A 132 -12.80 3.81 -1.32
CA LYS A 132 -12.66 4.60 -2.56
C LYS A 132 -11.21 4.58 -3.07
N LEU A 133 -11.01 4.65 -4.37
CA LEU A 133 -9.65 4.90 -4.87
C LEU A 133 -9.19 6.28 -4.40
N HIS A 134 -7.95 6.38 -3.96
CA HIS A 134 -7.37 7.62 -3.45
C HIS A 134 -5.86 7.66 -3.68
N GLY A 135 -5.27 8.85 -3.54
CA GLY A 135 -3.86 9.11 -3.77
C GLY A 135 -3.61 9.85 -5.08
N GLY A 136 -2.35 9.85 -5.52
CA GLY A 136 -1.89 10.66 -6.65
C GLY A 136 -1.52 12.09 -6.24
N SER A 137 -0.85 12.79 -7.15
CA SER A 137 -0.30 14.13 -6.92
C SER A 137 -1.23 15.24 -7.43
N LEU A 138 -2.48 14.93 -7.77
CA LEU A 138 -3.47 15.90 -8.23
C LEU A 138 -4.73 15.82 -7.39
N ARG A 139 -5.28 16.97 -6.99
CA ARG A 139 -6.61 17.03 -6.38
C ARG A 139 -7.66 16.63 -7.44
N PRO A 140 -8.56 15.67 -7.15
CA PRO A 140 -9.52 15.19 -8.14
C PRO A 140 -10.50 16.23 -8.66
N ASP A 141 -10.87 17.22 -7.84
CA ASP A 141 -11.87 18.24 -8.13
C ASP A 141 -11.32 19.45 -8.90
N THR A 142 -10.10 19.85 -8.59
CA THR A 142 -9.48 21.10 -9.09
C THR A 142 -8.34 20.83 -10.07
N GLY A 143 -7.79 19.61 -10.08
CA GLY A 143 -6.55 19.30 -10.78
C GLY A 143 -5.32 20.01 -10.20
N GLU A 144 -5.44 20.62 -9.01
CA GLU A 144 -4.32 21.27 -8.35
C GLU A 144 -3.24 20.24 -8.01
N PHE A 145 -2.01 20.55 -8.39
CA PHE A 145 -0.86 19.73 -8.07
C PHE A 145 -0.54 19.79 -6.57
N ILE A 146 -0.25 18.62 -5.98
CA ILE A 146 0.12 18.42 -4.58
C ILE A 146 1.59 17.99 -4.55
N PRO A 147 2.55 18.93 -4.41
CA PRO A 147 3.98 18.61 -4.49
C PRO A 147 4.46 17.60 -3.45
N SER A 148 3.78 17.51 -2.29
CA SER A 148 4.11 16.59 -1.21
C SER A 148 3.71 15.13 -1.47
N LEU A 149 3.03 14.84 -2.58
CA LEU A 149 2.66 13.48 -3.01
C LEU A 149 3.27 13.12 -4.38
N GLN A 150 4.22 13.93 -4.85
CA GLN A 150 4.80 13.74 -6.17
C GLN A 150 5.70 12.50 -6.22
N TYR A 151 5.71 11.88 -7.39
CA TYR A 151 6.74 10.95 -7.83
C TYR A 151 7.50 11.55 -9.01
N VAL A 152 8.83 11.49 -8.96
CA VAL A 152 9.69 11.84 -10.09
C VAL A 152 10.69 10.73 -10.33
N CYS A 153 10.86 10.32 -11.58
CA CYS A 153 11.95 9.45 -12.02
C CYS A 153 12.80 10.18 -13.03
N LYS A 154 14.05 10.51 -12.69
CA LYS A 154 14.95 11.28 -13.57
C LYS A 154 16.38 10.78 -13.45
N ASN A 155 17.04 10.59 -14.59
CA ASN A 155 18.41 10.08 -14.68
C ASN A 155 18.64 8.79 -13.87
N GLY A 156 17.64 7.90 -13.87
CA GLY A 156 17.67 6.66 -13.11
C GLY A 156 17.49 6.82 -11.60
N GLY A 157 17.28 8.03 -11.06
CA GLY A 157 16.89 8.24 -9.66
C GLY A 157 15.38 8.33 -9.52
N MET A 158 14.81 7.65 -8.51
CA MET A 158 13.41 7.83 -8.10
C MET A 158 13.36 8.76 -6.90
N TYR A 159 12.38 9.64 -6.91
CA TYR A 159 12.10 10.60 -5.85
C TYR A 159 10.64 10.42 -5.46
N ASN A 160 10.43 9.72 -4.35
CA ASN A 160 9.13 9.62 -3.69
C ASN A 160 9.17 10.50 -2.44
N THR A 161 8.08 11.21 -2.19
CA THR A 161 7.89 12.01 -0.97
C THR A 161 7.27 11.18 0.16
N LEU A 162 6.53 10.13 -0.20
CA LEU A 162 5.88 9.20 0.71
C LEU A 162 5.77 7.83 0.01
N ILE A 163 5.97 6.75 0.76
CA ILE A 163 5.64 5.39 0.32
C ILE A 163 4.83 4.67 1.39
N GLY A 164 3.85 3.87 0.96
CA GLY A 164 3.14 2.94 1.83
C GLY A 164 3.82 1.57 1.82
N VAL A 165 3.94 0.95 3.00
CA VAL A 165 4.38 -0.45 3.15
C VAL A 165 3.29 -1.22 3.88
N SER A 166 2.71 -2.22 3.21
CA SER A 166 1.69 -3.10 3.79
C SER A 166 2.27 -4.50 3.98
N TYR A 167 2.22 -5.01 5.20
CA TYR A 167 2.55 -6.40 5.52
C TYR A 167 1.28 -7.23 5.51
N GLN A 168 1.26 -8.31 4.72
CA GLN A 168 0.17 -9.28 4.80
C GLN A 168 0.48 -10.29 5.89
N LEU A 169 -0.40 -10.36 6.88
CA LEU A 169 -0.28 -11.25 8.06
C LEU A 169 -1.20 -12.47 7.96
N THR A 170 -2.02 -12.54 6.91
CA THR A 170 -2.86 -13.67 6.54
C THR A 170 -2.79 -13.86 5.03
N ASP A 171 -3.29 -15.00 4.54
CA ASP A 171 -3.38 -15.24 3.11
C ASP A 171 -4.48 -14.36 2.49
N HIS A 172 -4.21 -13.84 1.30
CA HIS A 172 -5.16 -13.06 0.51
C HIS A 172 -5.46 -13.83 -0.78
N ASN A 173 -6.48 -14.68 -0.75
CA ASN A 173 -6.88 -15.51 -1.88
C ASN A 173 -7.87 -14.78 -2.80
N PRO A 174 -8.09 -15.27 -4.04
CA PRO A 174 -9.14 -14.73 -4.89
C PRO A 174 -10.50 -14.76 -4.19
N GLY A 175 -11.14 -13.59 -4.07
CA GLY A 175 -12.44 -13.43 -3.41
C GLY A 175 -12.38 -12.92 -1.97
N ASP A 176 -11.21 -12.91 -1.32
CA ASP A 176 -11.05 -12.40 0.05
C ASP A 176 -11.05 -10.85 0.11
N GLY A 177 -11.04 -10.19 -1.05
CA GLY A 177 -10.75 -8.77 -1.18
C GLY A 177 -9.24 -8.47 -1.16
N GLY A 178 -8.87 -7.24 -0.78
CA GLY A 178 -7.47 -6.88 -0.55
C GLY A 178 -6.99 -5.64 -1.31
N PHE A 179 -5.70 -5.59 -1.60
CA PHE A 179 -5.05 -4.44 -2.23
C PHE A 179 -5.49 -4.27 -3.69
N ALA A 180 -6.06 -3.11 -4.00
CA ALA A 180 -6.41 -2.69 -5.35
C ALA A 180 -5.64 -1.41 -5.72
N VAL A 181 -5.24 -1.30 -6.99
CA VAL A 181 -4.48 -0.15 -7.48
C VAL A 181 -4.68 0.04 -8.98
N VAL A 182 -4.73 1.31 -9.41
CA VAL A 182 -4.65 1.68 -10.82
C VAL A 182 -3.18 1.78 -11.20
N LYS A 183 -2.68 0.83 -11.99
CA LYS A 183 -1.26 0.77 -12.36
C LYS A 183 -0.81 2.07 -13.03
N GLY A 184 0.30 2.63 -12.57
CA GLY A 184 0.89 3.84 -13.14
C GLY A 184 0.24 5.15 -12.65
N SER A 185 -0.82 5.11 -11.85
CA SER A 185 -1.52 6.32 -11.39
C SER A 185 -0.66 7.25 -10.52
N HIS A 186 0.42 6.75 -9.90
CA HIS A 186 1.41 7.59 -9.22
C HIS A 186 2.11 8.63 -10.13
N LYS A 187 2.02 8.48 -11.46
CA LYS A 187 2.55 9.41 -12.48
C LYS A 187 1.48 10.32 -13.09
N ILE A 188 0.32 10.44 -12.46
CA ILE A 188 -0.84 11.14 -13.00
C ILE A 188 -0.54 12.60 -13.37
N ASN A 189 -1.07 13.03 -14.52
CA ASN A 189 -0.99 14.41 -15.02
C ASN A 189 -2.37 15.00 -15.39
N PHE A 190 -3.44 14.21 -15.21
CA PHE A 190 -4.83 14.62 -15.44
C PHE A 190 -5.67 14.14 -14.25
N ALA A 191 -6.47 15.03 -13.66
CA ALA A 191 -7.25 14.68 -12.49
C ALA A 191 -8.20 13.50 -12.78
N PRO A 192 -8.28 12.49 -11.90
CA PRO A 192 -9.24 11.41 -12.05
C PRO A 192 -10.65 11.94 -11.77
N SER A 193 -11.65 11.41 -12.47
CA SER A 193 -13.04 11.78 -12.20
C SER A 193 -13.47 11.26 -10.82
N THR A 194 -14.40 11.97 -10.17
CA THR A 194 -14.99 11.48 -8.91
C THR A 194 -15.69 10.13 -9.10
N ALA A 195 -16.29 9.89 -10.27
CA ALA A 195 -16.93 8.62 -10.60
C ALA A 195 -15.93 7.46 -10.65
N MET A 196 -14.76 7.67 -11.25
CA MET A 196 -13.65 6.70 -11.23
C MET A 196 -13.21 6.42 -9.78
N LEU A 197 -13.02 7.46 -8.97
CA LEU A 197 -12.56 7.29 -7.59
C LEU A 197 -13.57 6.58 -6.69
N ASN A 198 -14.86 6.85 -6.90
CA ASN A 198 -15.96 6.21 -6.18
C ASN A 198 -16.33 4.84 -6.76
N CYS A 199 -15.63 4.37 -7.80
CA CYS A 199 -15.91 3.10 -8.45
C CYS A 199 -17.35 2.99 -8.98
N THR A 200 -17.85 4.08 -9.58
CA THR A 200 -19.16 4.15 -10.23
C THR A 200 -19.04 4.38 -11.75
N ASP A 201 -17.82 4.47 -12.28
CA ASP A 201 -17.54 4.60 -13.71
C ASP A 201 -17.43 3.21 -14.36
N ALA A 202 -18.54 2.73 -14.95
CA ALA A 202 -18.62 1.38 -15.50
C ALA A 202 -17.73 1.14 -16.73
N ASP A 203 -17.28 2.20 -17.40
CA ASP A 203 -16.38 2.06 -18.57
C ASP A 203 -14.91 1.90 -18.14
N PHE A 204 -14.60 2.22 -16.88
CA PHE A 204 -13.25 2.11 -16.33
C PHE A 204 -12.94 0.74 -15.72
N PHE A 205 -13.93 0.08 -15.10
CA PHE A 205 -13.77 -1.17 -14.33
C PHE A 205 -14.31 -2.39 -15.09
#